data_AF-T1B835-F1
#
_entry.id   AF-T1B835-F1
#
_cell.length_a   1.000
_cell.length_b   1.000
_cell.length_c   1.000
_cell.angle_alpha   90.00
_cell.angle_beta   90.00
_cell.angle_gamma   90.00
#
_symmetry.space_group_name_H-M   'P 1'
#
loop_
_entity.id
_entity.type
_entity.pdbx_description
1 polymer ?
#
loop_
_entity_poly.entity_id
_entity_poly.type
_entity_poly.pdbx_seq_one_letter_code
_entity_poly.pdbx_strand_id
1 'polypeptide(L)'
;MDASSARVRDGLRSVTRGTLYLLVATLVFVALSFVSRVLTVRSISPAEWSAFSWSLTLAGLLSAFGTLGLPNAIARSIPFAKTDDERRAMIRGTLLVGAIAGAAVTVTLAAVGPAIGARLGDALIGQALQFFGVAVGASIVANLIASIFQGYEDVTPNALFVQILNPLLFVVFLGSALVAGHGIAYWLALLAYTGASVATLTVSAVYALRRLPRYLPAGPAHAGAFGRLLGFAAPLFVAGILGSLTGNGDTVILGLYSPLAVGDYTVSLTLA
;
A
#
# COMPACT_ATOMS: atom_id res chain seq x y z
N MET A 1 21.66 -40.03 -7.97
CA MET A 1 20.61 -38.99 -7.88
C MET A 1 20.64 -38.20 -9.16
N ASP A 2 19.53 -38.16 -9.88
CA ASP A 2 19.48 -37.61 -11.23
C ASP A 2 19.43 -36.07 -11.21
N ALA A 3 20.12 -35.38 -12.13
CA ALA A 3 20.27 -33.92 -12.10
C ALA A 3 18.92 -33.17 -12.19
N SER A 4 17.92 -33.82 -12.79
CA SER A 4 16.52 -33.40 -12.84
C SER A 4 15.90 -33.30 -11.43
N SER A 5 16.10 -34.33 -10.60
CA SER A 5 15.55 -34.41 -9.24
C SER A 5 16.14 -33.37 -8.28
N ALA A 6 17.41 -33.00 -8.49
CA ALA A 6 18.07 -31.94 -7.72
C ALA A 6 17.48 -30.56 -8.04
N ARG A 7 17.31 -30.22 -9.32
CA ARG A 7 16.69 -28.95 -9.74
C ARG A 7 15.26 -28.79 -9.24
N VAL A 8 14.46 -29.87 -9.28
CA VAL A 8 13.10 -29.86 -8.75
C VAL A 8 13.09 -29.61 -7.25
N ARG A 9 13.99 -30.25 -6.49
CA ARG A 9 14.11 -30.05 -5.04
C ARG A 9 14.52 -28.63 -4.67
N ASP A 10 15.49 -28.06 -5.40
CA ASP A 10 15.97 -26.71 -5.15
C ASP A 10 14.90 -25.66 -5.49
N GLY A 11 14.18 -25.86 -6.60
CA GLY A 11 13.03 -25.03 -6.97
C GLY A 11 11.92 -25.08 -5.92
N LEU A 12 11.51 -26.29 -5.49
CA LEU A 12 10.52 -26.47 -4.43
C LEU A 12 10.96 -25.79 -3.14
N ARG A 13 12.20 -25.98 -2.71
CA ARG A 13 12.74 -25.37 -1.49
C ARG A 13 12.72 -23.84 -1.55
N SER A 14 13.08 -23.25 -2.69
CA SER A 14 13.06 -21.80 -2.90
C SER A 14 11.62 -21.25 -2.79
N VAL A 15 10.70 -21.86 -3.53
CA VAL A 15 9.28 -21.47 -3.53
C VAL A 15 8.68 -21.61 -2.13
N THR A 16 8.86 -22.77 -1.47
CA THR A 16 8.34 -22.99 -0.12
C THR A 16 8.87 -21.98 0.88
N ARG A 17 10.15 -21.61 0.81
CA ARG A 17 10.73 -20.63 1.74
C ARG A 17 10.15 -19.23 1.51
N GLY A 18 10.05 -18.78 0.25
CA GLY A 18 9.44 -17.49 -0.08
C GLY A 18 7.97 -17.41 0.32
N THR A 19 7.21 -18.48 0.04
CA THR A 19 5.80 -18.59 0.42
C THR A 19 5.61 -18.61 1.93
N LEU A 20 6.39 -19.41 2.67
CA LEU A 20 6.30 -19.47 4.13
C LEU A 20 6.63 -18.12 4.76
N TYR A 21 7.64 -17.43 4.23
CA TYR A 21 8.02 -16.11 4.70
C TYR A 21 6.89 -15.08 4.50
N LEU A 22 6.28 -15.05 3.31
CA LEU A 22 5.13 -14.19 3.03
C LEU A 22 3.89 -14.59 3.86
N LEU A 23 3.67 -15.87 4.10
CA LEU A 23 2.57 -16.36 4.93
C LEU A 23 2.69 -15.83 6.36
N VAL A 24 3.87 -15.96 6.98
CA VAL A 24 4.12 -15.44 8.32
C VAL A 24 3.95 -13.93 8.36
N ALA A 25 4.49 -13.20 7.37
CA ALA A 25 4.31 -11.75 7.28
C ALA A 25 2.84 -11.35 7.13
N THR A 26 2.05 -12.12 6.38
CA THR A 26 0.61 -11.89 6.21
C THR A 26 -0.15 -12.14 7.51
N LEU A 27 0.18 -13.19 8.26
CA LEU A 27 -0.44 -13.45 9.56
C LEU A 27 -0.14 -12.32 10.56
N VAL A 28 1.10 -11.83 10.58
CA VAL A 28 1.49 -10.67 11.40
C VAL A 28 0.76 -9.41 10.96
N PHE A 29 0.64 -9.18 9.64
CA PHE A 29 -0.13 -8.06 9.09
C PHE A 29 -1.59 -8.10 9.55
N VAL A 30 -2.25 -9.25 9.47
CA VAL A 30 -3.65 -9.42 9.90
C VAL A 30 -3.77 -9.16 11.40
N ALA A 31 -2.88 -9.71 12.22
CA ALA A 31 -2.88 -9.50 13.66
C ALA A 31 -2.68 -8.03 14.04
N LEU A 32 -1.70 -7.34 13.43
CA LEU A 32 -1.44 -5.93 13.67
C LEU A 32 -2.59 -5.03 13.17
N SER A 33 -3.20 -5.38 12.04
CA SER A 33 -4.37 -4.67 11.50
C SER A 33 -5.58 -4.83 12.41
N PHE A 34 -5.78 -6.01 12.98
CA PHE A 34 -6.82 -6.24 13.99
C PHE A 34 -6.57 -5.40 15.24
N VAL A 35 -5.35 -5.44 15.79
CA VAL A 35 -4.96 -4.65 16.97
C VAL A 35 -5.16 -3.16 16.71
N SER A 36 -4.69 -2.65 15.58
CA SER A 36 -4.83 -1.22 15.25
C SER A 36 -6.30 -0.80 15.10
N ARG A 37 -7.15 -1.65 14.51
CA ARG A 37 -8.60 -1.43 14.43
C ARG A 37 -9.23 -1.41 15.82
N VAL A 38 -8.94 -2.38 16.68
CA VAL A 38 -9.45 -2.42 18.06
C VAL A 38 -9.03 -1.17 18.85
N LEU A 39 -7.74 -0.79 18.78
CA LEU A 39 -7.24 0.39 19.45
C LEU A 39 -7.95 1.66 18.95
N THR A 40 -8.13 1.79 17.63
CA THR A 40 -8.78 2.98 17.05
C THR A 40 -10.24 3.07 17.48
N VAL A 41 -11.02 2.00 17.29
CA VAL A 41 -12.46 1.94 17.66
C VAL A 41 -12.69 2.23 19.14
N ARG A 42 -11.78 1.77 20.02
CA ARG A 42 -11.88 2.02 21.47
C ARG A 42 -11.52 3.44 21.87
N SER A 43 -10.86 4.19 21.00
CA SER A 43 -10.27 5.48 21.35
C SER A 43 -10.99 6.67 20.76
N ILE A 44 -11.75 6.48 19.68
CA ILE A 44 -12.52 7.54 19.02
C ILE A 44 -14.03 7.21 19.06
N SER A 45 -14.87 8.20 18.81
CA SER A 45 -16.32 8.03 18.77
C SER A 45 -16.77 7.18 17.57
N PRO A 46 -17.98 6.57 17.62
CA PRO A 46 -18.52 5.82 16.49
C PRO A 46 -18.59 6.61 15.18
N ALA A 47 -18.94 7.90 15.24
CA ALA A 47 -19.00 8.77 14.06
C ALA A 47 -17.60 8.99 13.45
N GLU A 48 -16.59 9.24 14.29
CA GLU A 48 -15.20 9.36 13.85
C GLU A 48 -14.67 8.06 13.26
N TRP A 49 -15.04 6.91 13.83
CA TRP A 49 -14.68 5.59 13.28
C TRP A 49 -15.32 5.32 11.91
N SER A 50 -16.59 5.69 11.73
CA SER A 50 -17.27 5.59 10.43
C SER A 50 -16.59 6.46 9.37
N ALA A 51 -16.28 7.72 9.71
CA ALA A 51 -15.55 8.64 8.83
C ALA A 51 -14.14 8.13 8.50
N PHE A 52 -13.41 7.62 9.50
CA PHE A 52 -12.10 7.01 9.33
C PHE A 52 -12.16 5.81 8.37
N SER A 53 -13.07 4.87 8.62
CA SER A 53 -13.18 3.62 7.87
C SER A 53 -13.58 3.86 6.43
N TRP A 54 -14.58 4.71 6.20
CA TRP A 54 -15.02 5.02 4.84
C TRP A 54 -13.93 5.75 4.05
N SER A 55 -13.27 6.72 4.68
CA SER A 55 -12.18 7.46 4.04
C SER A 55 -10.97 6.56 3.77
N LEU A 56 -10.71 5.57 4.63
CA LEU A 56 -9.66 4.58 4.43
C LEU A 56 -9.98 3.66 3.25
N THR A 57 -11.24 3.26 3.09
CA THR A 57 -11.70 2.51 1.92
C THR A 57 -11.51 3.31 0.63
N LEU A 58 -11.92 4.59 0.62
CA LEU A 58 -11.69 5.47 -0.53
C LEU A 58 -10.20 5.65 -0.82
N ALA A 59 -9.38 5.81 0.21
CA ALA A 59 -7.94 5.89 0.10
C ALA A 59 -7.34 4.60 -0.53
N GLY A 60 -7.82 3.43 -0.12
CA GLY A 60 -7.43 2.14 -0.71
C GLY A 60 -7.77 2.05 -2.21
N LEU A 61 -8.97 2.47 -2.59
CA LEU A 61 -9.36 2.56 -4.01
C LEU A 61 -8.43 3.48 -4.78
N LEU A 62 -8.18 4.68 -4.27
CA LEU A 62 -7.30 5.66 -4.92
C LEU A 62 -5.84 5.18 -5.01
N SER A 63 -5.37 4.37 -4.04
CA SER A 63 -4.09 3.69 -4.17
C SER A 63 -4.10 2.70 -5.33
N ALA A 64 -5.17 1.91 -5.51
CA ALA A 64 -5.30 1.01 -6.65
C ALA A 64 -5.27 1.79 -7.98
N PHE A 65 -5.98 2.92 -8.07
CA PHE A 65 -5.91 3.81 -9.23
C PHE A 65 -4.51 4.40 -9.44
N GLY A 66 -3.89 4.94 -8.39
CA GLY A 66 -2.59 5.63 -8.47
C GLY A 66 -1.41 4.71 -8.81
N THR A 67 -1.53 3.40 -8.54
CA THR A 67 -0.49 2.43 -8.93
C THR A 67 -0.49 2.08 -10.41
N LEU A 68 -1.55 2.38 -11.17
CA LEU A 68 -1.64 2.16 -12.61
C LEU A 68 -1.31 0.71 -13.07
N GLY A 69 -1.52 -0.29 -12.20
CA GLY A 69 -1.16 -1.69 -12.47
C GLY A 69 0.35 -1.98 -12.51
N LEU A 70 1.19 -0.96 -12.30
CA LEU A 70 2.64 -1.05 -12.33
C LEU A 70 3.25 -2.04 -11.32
N PRO A 71 2.74 -2.20 -10.07
CA PRO A 71 3.27 -3.17 -9.12
C PRO A 71 3.35 -4.60 -9.70
N ASN A 72 2.25 -5.06 -10.28
CA ASN A 72 2.18 -6.38 -10.90
C ASN A 72 2.99 -6.46 -12.19
N ALA A 73 3.00 -5.38 -12.99
CA ALA A 73 3.75 -5.34 -14.23
C ALA A 73 5.25 -5.43 -13.98
N ILE A 74 5.81 -4.59 -13.10
CA ILE A 74 7.25 -4.51 -12.85
C ILE A 74 7.79 -5.80 -12.22
N ALA A 75 7.07 -6.38 -11.25
CA ALA A 75 7.47 -7.62 -10.60
C ALA A 75 7.55 -8.79 -11.59
N ARG A 76 6.67 -8.80 -12.60
CA ARG A 76 6.67 -9.83 -13.65
C ARG A 76 7.64 -9.54 -14.78
N SER A 77 7.88 -8.28 -15.14
CA SER A 77 8.69 -7.93 -16.31
C SER A 77 10.20 -7.90 -16.03
N ILE A 78 10.66 -7.64 -14.79
CA ILE A 78 12.10 -7.61 -14.46
C ILE A 78 12.80 -8.96 -14.78
N PRO A 79 12.24 -10.13 -14.42
CA PRO A 79 12.85 -11.43 -14.76
C PRO A 79 13.00 -11.66 -16.27
N PHE A 80 12.08 -11.14 -17.09
CA PHE A 80 12.09 -11.32 -18.55
C PHE A 80 12.89 -10.27 -19.31
N ALA A 81 13.39 -9.23 -18.64
CA ALA A 81 14.25 -8.23 -19.26
C ALA A 81 15.58 -8.87 -19.70
N LYS A 82 15.98 -8.62 -20.95
CA LYS A 82 17.16 -9.26 -21.56
C LYS A 82 18.46 -8.58 -21.16
N THR A 83 18.39 -7.30 -20.82
CA THR A 83 19.56 -6.49 -20.48
C THR A 83 19.31 -5.65 -19.23
N ASP A 84 20.39 -5.27 -18.57
CA ASP A 84 20.34 -4.36 -17.43
C ASP A 84 19.85 -2.96 -17.82
N ASP A 85 20.07 -2.52 -19.05
CA ASP A 85 19.56 -1.23 -19.56
C ASP A 85 18.04 -1.23 -19.68
N GLU A 86 17.43 -2.38 -20.04
CA GLU A 86 15.97 -2.55 -20.02
C GLU A 86 15.43 -2.51 -18.58
N ARG A 87 16.05 -3.26 -17.66
CA ARG A 87 15.68 -3.23 -16.22
C ARG A 87 15.77 -1.82 -15.66
N ARG A 88 16.82 -1.08 -16.02
CA ARG A 88 17.07 0.29 -15.56
C ARG A 88 16.00 1.24 -16.08
N ALA A 89 15.63 1.13 -17.35
CA ALA A 89 14.55 1.92 -17.94
C ALA A 89 13.21 1.62 -17.27
N MET A 90 12.88 0.34 -17.07
CA MET A 90 11.66 -0.09 -16.39
C MET A 90 11.59 0.45 -14.96
N ILE A 91 12.63 0.24 -14.15
CA ILE A 91 12.67 0.67 -12.75
C ILE A 91 12.61 2.19 -12.61
N ARG A 92 13.41 2.94 -13.39
CA ARG A 92 13.40 4.40 -13.36
C ARG A 92 12.06 4.97 -13.79
N GLY A 93 11.48 4.43 -14.87
CA GLY A 93 10.16 4.84 -15.35
C GLY A 93 9.06 4.55 -14.34
N THR A 94 9.06 3.36 -13.74
CA THR A 94 8.11 2.97 -12.70
C THR A 94 8.20 3.86 -11.47
N LEU A 95 9.40 4.15 -10.97
CA LEU A 95 9.57 5.03 -9.81
C LEU A 95 9.19 6.48 -10.13
N LEU A 96 9.52 6.99 -11.33
CA LEU A 96 9.15 8.33 -11.76
C LEU A 96 7.63 8.48 -11.87
N VAL A 97 6.97 7.59 -12.61
CA VAL A 97 5.50 7.60 -12.75
C VAL A 97 4.83 7.38 -11.40
N GLY A 98 5.36 6.48 -10.58
CA GLY A 98 4.89 6.26 -9.21
C GLY A 98 4.99 7.50 -8.32
N ALA A 99 6.09 8.23 -8.38
CA ALA A 99 6.28 9.47 -7.62
C ALA A 99 5.34 10.57 -8.11
N ILE A 100 5.17 10.72 -9.42
CA ILE A 100 4.22 11.68 -10.01
C ILE A 100 2.79 11.32 -9.60
N ALA A 101 2.39 10.04 -9.71
CA ALA A 101 1.07 9.58 -9.32
C ALA A 101 0.83 9.77 -7.81
N GLY A 102 1.81 9.43 -6.97
CA GLY A 102 1.72 9.62 -5.52
C GLY A 102 1.58 11.09 -5.13
N ALA A 103 2.35 11.98 -5.76
CA ALA A 103 2.23 13.42 -5.56
C ALA A 103 0.88 13.96 -6.06
N ALA A 104 0.43 13.54 -7.24
CA ALA A 104 -0.85 13.93 -7.82
C ALA A 104 -2.02 13.52 -6.92
N VAL A 105 -2.04 12.28 -6.42
CA VAL A 105 -3.08 11.81 -5.49
C VAL A 105 -3.05 12.60 -4.19
N THR A 106 -1.85 12.84 -3.63
CA THR A 106 -1.69 13.64 -2.40
C THR A 106 -2.29 15.03 -2.56
N VAL A 107 -1.90 15.74 -3.62
CA VAL A 107 -2.38 17.11 -3.91
C VAL A 107 -3.88 17.11 -4.17
N THR A 108 -4.37 16.15 -4.96
CA THR A 108 -5.79 16.05 -5.33
C THR A 108 -6.65 15.83 -4.08
N LEU A 109 -6.27 14.89 -3.22
CA LEU A 109 -7.03 14.63 -2.00
C LEU A 109 -6.92 15.75 -0.97
N ALA A 110 -5.76 16.41 -0.86
CA ALA A 110 -5.61 17.57 0.01
C ALA A 110 -6.53 18.74 -0.40
N ALA A 111 -6.66 18.97 -1.71
CA ALA A 111 -7.47 20.05 -2.27
C ALA A 111 -8.98 19.71 -2.31
N VAL A 112 -9.33 18.49 -2.73
CA VAL A 112 -10.73 18.09 -2.98
C VAL A 112 -11.38 17.49 -1.72
N GLY A 113 -10.59 16.97 -0.77
CA GLY A 113 -11.09 16.36 0.47
C GLY A 113 -12.11 17.20 1.22
N PRO A 114 -11.84 18.49 1.53
CA PRO A 114 -12.80 19.36 2.20
C PRO A 114 -14.12 19.54 1.42
N ALA A 115 -14.05 19.63 0.10
CA ALA A 115 -15.24 19.77 -0.75
C ALA A 115 -16.09 18.48 -0.76
N ILE A 116 -15.45 17.31 -0.71
CA ILE A 116 -16.13 16.03 -0.55
C ILE A 116 -16.83 15.97 0.81
N GLY A 117 -16.11 16.30 1.89
CA GLY A 117 -16.69 16.32 3.24
C GLY A 117 -17.89 17.28 3.33
N ALA A 118 -17.77 18.49 2.78
CA ALA A 118 -18.87 19.46 2.75
C ALA A 118 -20.09 18.96 1.96
N ARG A 119 -19.89 18.30 0.81
CA ARG A 119 -20.99 17.71 0.03
C ARG A 119 -21.70 16.57 0.73
N LEU A 120 -20.99 15.83 1.56
CA LEU A 120 -21.53 14.71 2.34
C LEU A 120 -22.09 15.15 3.70
N GLY A 121 -21.92 16.43 4.07
CA GLY A 121 -22.35 16.96 5.35
C GLY A 121 -21.49 16.49 6.54
N ASP A 122 -20.27 16.01 6.28
CA ASP A 122 -19.37 15.49 7.32
C ASP A 122 -17.93 16.02 7.14
N ALA A 123 -17.54 16.93 8.02
CA ALA A 123 -16.21 17.52 8.03
C ALA A 123 -15.10 16.52 8.41
N LEU A 124 -15.42 15.45 9.16
CA LEU A 124 -14.47 14.42 9.60
C LEU A 124 -13.95 13.62 8.40
N ILE A 125 -14.82 13.35 7.43
CA ILE A 125 -14.47 12.73 6.15
C ILE A 125 -13.50 13.64 5.39
N GLY A 126 -13.84 14.93 5.29
CA GLY A 126 -12.98 15.90 4.60
C GLY A 126 -11.57 15.96 5.20
N GLN A 127 -11.49 15.98 6.53
CA GLN A 127 -10.22 15.94 7.26
C GLN A 127 -9.47 14.62 7.02
N ALA A 128 -10.14 13.47 7.10
CA ALA A 128 -9.52 12.17 6.85
C ALA A 128 -8.89 12.07 5.46
N LEU A 129 -9.61 12.52 4.43
CA LEU A 129 -9.12 12.49 3.06
C LEU A 129 -7.85 13.32 2.86
N GLN A 130 -7.70 14.44 3.57
CA GLN A 130 -6.48 15.23 3.51
C GLN A 130 -5.27 14.45 4.07
N PHE A 131 -5.43 13.83 5.24
CA PHE A 131 -4.37 13.03 5.86
C PHE A 131 -4.07 11.75 5.07
N PHE A 132 -5.10 11.06 4.63
CA PHE A 132 -4.97 9.85 3.82
C PHE A 132 -4.45 10.13 2.42
N GLY A 133 -4.61 11.33 1.87
CA GLY A 133 -3.94 11.73 0.62
C GLY A 133 -2.43 11.52 0.67
N VAL A 134 -1.80 12.00 1.74
CA VAL A 134 -0.36 11.81 1.98
C VAL A 134 -0.03 10.33 2.20
N ALA A 135 -0.85 9.62 2.98
CA ALA A 135 -0.63 8.20 3.24
C ALA A 135 -0.72 7.35 1.96
N VAL A 136 -1.69 7.61 1.10
CA VAL A 136 -1.87 6.93 -0.19
C VAL A 136 -0.71 7.24 -1.12
N GLY A 137 -0.32 8.52 -1.24
CA GLY A 137 0.82 8.91 -2.05
C GLY A 137 2.10 8.18 -1.62
N ALA A 138 2.34 8.08 -0.31
CA ALA A 138 3.47 7.36 0.24
C ALA A 138 3.40 5.85 -0.04
N SER A 139 2.23 5.24 0.15
CA SER A 139 1.99 3.82 -0.09
C SER A 139 2.14 3.43 -1.56
N ILE A 140 1.75 4.28 -2.53
CA ILE A 140 1.97 4.02 -3.96
C ILE A 140 3.45 3.79 -4.22
N VAL A 141 4.32 4.71 -3.77
CA VAL A 141 5.76 4.61 -4.01
C VAL A 141 6.37 3.43 -3.23
N ALA A 142 5.98 3.21 -1.98
CA ALA A 142 6.47 2.09 -1.18
C ALA A 142 6.13 0.73 -1.81
N ASN A 143 4.90 0.56 -2.32
CA ASN A 143 4.47 -0.66 -3.01
C ASN A 143 5.23 -0.89 -4.30
N LEU A 144 5.54 0.17 -5.06
CA LEU A 144 6.35 0.05 -6.27
C LEU A 144 7.79 -0.35 -5.97
N ILE A 145 8.40 0.21 -4.92
CA ILE A 145 9.71 -0.23 -4.42
C ILE A 145 9.66 -1.73 -4.10
N ALA A 146 8.67 -2.17 -3.31
CA ALA A 146 8.54 -3.57 -2.94
C ALA A 146 8.38 -4.48 -4.17
N SER A 147 7.61 -4.05 -5.16
CA SER A 147 7.38 -4.79 -6.40
C SER A 147 8.62 -4.90 -7.28
N ILE A 148 9.47 -3.87 -7.30
CA ILE A 148 10.77 -3.91 -7.99
C ILE A 148 11.65 -5.01 -7.39
N PHE A 149 11.76 -5.06 -6.05
CA PHE A 149 12.55 -6.11 -5.38
C PHE A 149 11.94 -7.50 -5.56
N GLN A 150 10.61 -7.61 -5.57
CA GLN A 150 9.94 -8.87 -5.89
C GLN A 150 10.29 -9.38 -7.29
N GLY A 151 10.49 -8.48 -8.26
CA GLY A 151 10.99 -8.84 -9.59
C GLY A 151 12.43 -9.39 -9.60
N TYR A 152 13.20 -9.18 -8.54
CA TYR A 152 14.50 -9.82 -8.29
C TYR A 152 14.39 -11.02 -7.33
N GLU A 153 13.18 -11.57 -7.13
CA GLU A 153 12.90 -12.65 -6.19
C GLU A 153 13.17 -12.28 -4.72
N ASP A 154 13.33 -10.98 -4.40
CA ASP A 154 13.47 -10.48 -3.04
C ASP A 154 12.12 -10.00 -2.50
N VAL A 155 11.42 -10.87 -1.79
CA VAL A 155 10.13 -10.57 -1.15
C VAL A 155 10.27 -9.78 0.15
N THR A 156 11.50 -9.55 0.63
CA THR A 156 11.77 -8.90 1.93
C THR A 156 11.10 -7.55 2.07
N PRO A 157 11.14 -6.63 1.09
CA PRO A 157 10.54 -5.30 1.27
C PRO A 157 9.02 -5.34 1.39
N ASN A 158 8.35 -6.24 0.67
CA ASN A 158 6.90 -6.41 0.80
C ASN A 158 6.55 -6.95 2.20
N ALA A 159 7.22 -8.02 2.62
CA ALA A 159 6.99 -8.65 3.91
C ALA A 159 7.34 -7.74 5.10
N LEU A 160 8.55 -7.17 5.12
CA LEU A 160 9.01 -6.38 6.24
C LEU A 160 8.43 -4.98 6.27
N PHE A 161 8.39 -4.26 5.14
CA PHE A 161 8.02 -2.85 5.17
C PHE A 161 6.52 -2.63 5.01
N VAL A 162 5.91 -3.27 4.00
CA VAL A 162 4.49 -3.09 3.74
C VAL A 162 3.64 -3.88 4.74
N GLN A 163 3.94 -5.16 4.97
CA GLN A 163 3.10 -6.01 5.80
C GLN A 163 3.38 -5.91 7.31
N ILE A 164 4.63 -5.66 7.73
CA ILE A 164 4.97 -5.66 9.16
C ILE A 164 5.20 -4.23 9.66
N LEU A 165 6.15 -3.50 9.09
CA LEU A 165 6.60 -2.21 9.61
C LEU A 165 5.47 -1.17 9.59
N ASN A 166 4.69 -1.07 8.51
CA ASN A 166 3.64 -0.06 8.42
C ASN A 166 2.54 -0.26 9.50
N PRO A 167 1.88 -1.43 9.61
CA PRO A 167 0.91 -1.64 10.68
C PRO A 167 1.53 -1.55 12.08
N LEU A 168 2.77 -2.03 12.24
CA LEU A 168 3.48 -1.94 13.53
C LEU A 168 3.71 -0.49 13.94
N LEU A 169 4.21 0.35 13.04
CA LEU A 169 4.40 1.78 13.29
C LEU A 169 3.07 2.47 13.59
N PHE A 170 2.00 2.09 12.90
CA PHE A 170 0.68 2.64 13.21
C PHE A 170 0.24 2.28 14.64
N VAL A 171 0.35 1.00 15.03
CA VAL A 171 0.06 0.55 16.40
C VAL A 171 0.95 1.27 17.42
N VAL A 172 2.24 1.44 17.14
CA VAL A 172 3.18 2.11 18.04
C VAL A 172 2.85 3.59 18.20
N PHE A 173 2.57 4.30 17.11
CA PHE A 173 2.21 5.73 17.15
C PHE A 173 0.86 5.97 17.81
N LEU A 174 -0.10 5.07 17.59
CA LEU A 174 -1.40 5.14 18.24
C LEU A 174 -1.30 4.81 19.74
N GLY A 175 -0.53 3.76 20.08
CA GLY A 175 -0.28 3.34 21.45
C GLY A 175 0.50 4.35 22.28
N SER A 176 1.48 5.05 21.68
CA SER A 176 2.23 6.11 22.37
C SER A 176 1.33 7.31 22.70
N ALA A 177 0.40 7.67 21.80
CA ALA A 177 -0.59 8.70 22.06
C ALA A 177 -1.51 8.33 23.24
N LEU A 178 -1.92 7.07 23.36
CA LEU A 178 -2.72 6.57 24.49
C LEU A 178 -1.99 6.66 25.83
N VAL A 179 -0.72 6.22 25.87
CA VAL A 179 0.08 6.20 27.12
C VAL A 179 0.37 7.61 27.62
N ALA A 180 0.41 8.61 26.73
CA ALA A 180 0.58 10.01 27.11
C ALA A 180 -0.62 10.58 27.91
N GLY A 181 -1.69 9.82 28.15
CA GLY A 181 -2.82 10.21 29.00
C GLY A 181 -3.78 11.22 28.36
N HIS A 182 -3.56 11.55 27.09
CA HIS A 182 -4.48 12.34 26.28
C HIS A 182 -5.34 11.31 25.56
N GLY A 183 -6.66 11.29 25.76
CA GLY A 183 -7.54 10.47 24.91
C GLY A 183 -7.22 10.70 23.44
N ILE A 184 -7.39 9.69 22.57
CA ILE A 184 -6.99 9.86 21.17
C ILE A 184 -8.01 10.76 20.47
N ALA A 185 -7.66 12.03 20.29
CA ALA A 185 -8.40 12.89 19.39
C ALA A 185 -8.33 12.32 17.96
N TYR A 186 -9.41 12.42 17.21
CA TYR A 186 -9.50 11.89 15.84
C TYR A 186 -8.31 12.24 14.94
N TRP A 187 -7.88 13.51 14.97
CA TRP A 187 -6.74 13.98 14.17
C TRP A 187 -5.41 13.30 14.55
N LEU A 188 -5.24 12.84 15.79
CA LEU A 188 -4.05 12.08 16.21
C LEU A 188 -4.05 10.69 15.61
N ALA A 189 -5.22 10.03 15.50
CA ALA A 189 -5.34 8.74 14.82
C ALA A 189 -5.00 8.87 13.32
N LEU A 190 -5.49 9.92 12.68
CA LEU A 190 -5.14 10.25 11.29
C LEU A 190 -3.64 10.52 11.13
N LEU A 191 -3.06 11.33 12.02
CA LEU A 191 -1.63 11.63 12.02
C LEU A 191 -0.77 10.39 12.24
N ALA A 192 -1.17 9.49 13.16
CA ALA A 192 -0.47 8.23 13.41
C ALA A 192 -0.44 7.34 12.17
N TYR A 193 -1.58 7.21 11.47
CA TYR A 193 -1.67 6.42 10.24
C TYR A 193 -0.82 7.02 9.11
N THR A 194 -0.93 8.33 8.90
CA THR A 194 -0.15 9.04 7.88
C THR A 194 1.35 9.00 8.21
N GLY A 195 1.72 9.21 9.46
CA GLY A 195 3.10 9.14 9.94
C GLY A 195 3.70 7.76 9.73
N ALA A 196 2.94 6.69 10.01
CA ALA A 196 3.38 5.31 9.77
C ALA A 196 3.65 5.06 8.27
N SER A 197 2.77 5.56 7.40
CA SER A 197 2.92 5.47 5.94
C SER A 197 4.15 6.23 5.43
N VAL A 198 4.36 7.46 5.89
CA VAL A 198 5.54 8.26 5.52
C VAL A 198 6.83 7.60 6.03
N ALA A 199 6.87 7.18 7.30
CA ALA A 199 8.04 6.50 7.86
C ALA A 199 8.36 5.19 7.12
N THR A 200 7.33 4.42 6.74
CA THR A 200 7.50 3.20 5.93
C THR A 200 8.09 3.51 4.57
N LEU A 201 7.59 4.54 3.88
CA LEU A 201 8.17 5.01 2.63
C LEU A 201 9.63 5.40 2.82
N THR A 202 9.94 6.18 3.87
CA THR A 202 11.32 6.62 4.14
C THR A 202 12.26 5.43 4.31
N VAL A 203 11.89 4.46 5.15
CA VAL A 203 12.70 3.24 5.37
C VAL A 203 12.83 2.43 4.07
N SER A 204 11.74 2.26 3.32
CA SER A 204 11.74 1.54 2.04
C SER A 204 12.61 2.23 0.98
N ALA A 205 12.56 3.55 0.91
CA ALA A 205 13.38 4.35 0.00
C ALA A 205 14.86 4.28 0.37
N VAL A 206 15.21 4.41 1.65
CA VAL A 206 16.60 4.25 2.13
C VAL A 206 17.12 2.84 1.81
N TYR A 207 16.30 1.81 2.03
CA TYR A 207 16.64 0.44 1.66
C TYR A 207 16.86 0.31 0.14
N ALA A 208 15.96 0.86 -0.68
CA ALA A 208 16.07 0.84 -2.13
C ALA A 208 17.35 1.51 -2.62
N LEU A 209 17.66 2.71 -2.12
CA LEU A 209 18.87 3.45 -2.48
C LEU A 209 20.15 2.70 -2.14
N ARG A 210 20.16 1.92 -1.05
CA ARG A 210 21.34 1.16 -0.62
C ARG A 210 21.47 -0.19 -1.32
N ARG A 211 20.36 -0.86 -1.63
CA ARG A 211 20.37 -2.25 -2.11
C ARG A 211 20.16 -2.38 -3.61
N LEU A 212 19.43 -1.45 -4.24
CA LEU A 212 19.20 -1.48 -5.69
C LEU A 212 20.50 -1.41 -6.52
N PRO A 213 21.52 -0.59 -6.16
CA PRO A 213 22.79 -0.57 -6.90
C PRO A 213 23.54 -1.92 -6.89
N ARG A 214 23.26 -2.81 -5.93
CA ARG A 214 23.84 -4.16 -5.88
C ARG A 214 23.19 -5.11 -6.89
N TYR A 215 21.90 -4.91 -7.16
CA TYR A 215 21.17 -5.68 -8.19
C TYR A 215 21.39 -5.10 -9.58
N LEU A 216 21.51 -3.77 -9.66
CA LEU A 216 21.58 -3.06 -10.92
C LEU A 216 22.49 -1.83 -10.79
N PRO A 217 23.76 -1.93 -11.24
CA PRO A 217 24.69 -0.81 -11.24
C PRO A 217 24.16 0.39 -12.04
N ALA A 218 24.76 1.57 -11.84
CA ALA A 218 24.43 2.75 -12.64
C ALA A 218 24.84 2.57 -14.11
N GLY A 219 24.09 3.18 -15.03
CA GLY A 219 24.37 3.14 -16.47
C GLY A 219 23.23 3.69 -17.33
N PRO A 220 23.27 3.47 -18.66
CA PRO A 220 22.28 3.97 -19.61
C PRO A 220 20.92 3.26 -19.51
N ALA A 221 19.85 3.89 -19.98
CA ALA A 221 18.53 3.27 -20.00
C ALA A 221 18.12 2.99 -21.45
N HIS A 222 17.62 1.79 -21.75
CA HIS A 222 17.17 1.48 -23.10
C HIS A 222 15.83 2.18 -23.38
N ALA A 223 15.82 3.07 -24.36
CA ALA A 223 14.61 3.78 -24.78
C ALA A 223 13.54 2.76 -25.25
N GLY A 224 12.31 2.90 -24.74
CA GLY A 224 11.16 2.08 -25.13
C GLY A 224 10.88 0.85 -24.25
N ALA A 225 11.82 0.38 -23.42
CA ALA A 225 11.56 -0.74 -22.51
C ALA A 225 10.45 -0.43 -21.49
N PHE A 226 10.42 0.82 -20.99
CA PHE A 226 9.34 1.29 -20.13
C PHE A 226 8.00 1.41 -20.87
N GLY A 227 7.99 1.78 -22.15
CA GLY A 227 6.76 1.82 -22.96
C GLY A 227 6.11 0.43 -23.09
N ARG A 228 6.92 -0.62 -23.28
CA ARG A 228 6.43 -2.01 -23.28
C ARG A 228 5.85 -2.42 -21.92
N LEU A 229 6.48 -1.98 -20.83
CA LEU A 229 5.98 -2.20 -19.47
C LEU A 229 4.59 -1.56 -19.28
N LEU A 230 4.38 -0.34 -19.77
CA LEU A 230 3.08 0.34 -19.69
C LEU A 230 1.99 -0.42 -20.46
N GLY A 231 2.33 -0.97 -21.63
CA GLY A 231 1.40 -1.83 -22.38
C GLY A 231 0.97 -3.07 -21.60
N PHE A 232 1.88 -3.66 -20.81
CA PHE A 232 1.56 -4.79 -19.93
C PHE A 232 0.83 -4.36 -18.65
N ALA A 233 1.07 -3.13 -18.16
CA ALA A 233 0.42 -2.59 -16.97
C ALA A 233 -1.06 -2.25 -17.20
N ALA A 234 -1.44 -1.80 -18.40
CA ALA A 234 -2.81 -1.40 -18.73
C ALA A 234 -3.90 -2.47 -18.44
N PRO A 235 -3.79 -3.73 -18.89
CA PRO A 235 -4.79 -4.74 -18.54
C PRO A 235 -4.78 -5.10 -17.04
N LEU A 236 -3.60 -5.09 -16.41
CA LEU A 236 -3.45 -5.37 -14.98
C LEU A 236 -4.06 -4.26 -14.11
N PHE A 237 -4.00 -3.02 -14.59
CA PHE A 237 -4.66 -1.87 -13.98
C PHE A 237 -6.18 -2.05 -13.96
N VAL A 238 -6.78 -2.38 -15.11
CA VAL A 238 -8.23 -2.64 -15.21
C VAL A 238 -8.65 -3.75 -14.26
N ALA A 239 -7.92 -4.88 -14.28
CA ALA A 239 -8.19 -5.99 -13.36
C ALA A 239 -8.05 -5.57 -11.89
N GLY A 240 -7.04 -4.77 -11.55
CA GLY A 240 -6.82 -4.27 -10.19
C GLY A 240 -7.93 -3.33 -9.71
N ILE A 241 -8.43 -2.44 -10.57
CA ILE A 241 -9.56 -1.56 -10.24
C ILE A 241 -10.82 -2.39 -10.01
N LEU A 242 -11.15 -3.30 -10.92
CA LEU A 242 -12.33 -4.15 -10.79
C LEU A 242 -12.27 -5.00 -9.51
N GLY A 243 -11.10 -5.57 -9.21
CA GLY A 243 -10.89 -6.30 -7.95
C GLY A 243 -11.09 -5.41 -6.72
N SER A 244 -10.58 -4.17 -6.76
CA SER A 244 -10.71 -3.23 -5.64
C SER A 244 -12.14 -2.76 -5.44
N LEU A 245 -12.87 -2.50 -6.52
CA LEU A 245 -14.30 -2.14 -6.50
C LEU A 245 -15.17 -3.30 -6.02
N THR A 246 -14.93 -4.52 -6.48
CA THR A 246 -15.67 -5.70 -6.01
C THR A 246 -15.39 -5.98 -4.55
N GLY A 247 -14.13 -5.85 -4.11
CA GLY A 247 -13.74 -6.14 -2.72
C GLY A 247 -14.13 -5.08 -1.69
N ASN A 248 -14.48 -3.87 -2.12
CA ASN A 248 -14.86 -2.76 -1.23
C ASN A 248 -16.19 -2.11 -1.61
N GLY A 249 -16.91 -2.68 -2.57
CA GLY A 249 -18.10 -2.07 -3.16
C GLY A 249 -19.22 -1.91 -2.15
N ASP A 250 -19.36 -2.88 -1.25
CA ASP A 250 -20.24 -2.84 -0.09
C ASP A 250 -20.04 -1.58 0.77
N THR A 251 -18.79 -1.31 1.16
CA THR A 251 -18.41 -0.21 2.05
C THR A 251 -18.53 1.14 1.34
N VAL A 252 -18.22 1.18 0.03
CA VAL A 252 -18.42 2.37 -0.80
C VAL A 252 -19.89 2.72 -0.91
N ILE A 253 -20.74 1.75 -1.29
CA ILE A 253 -22.18 1.93 -1.43
C ILE A 253 -22.76 2.34 -0.08
N LEU A 254 -22.42 1.62 1.00
CA LEU A 254 -22.92 1.91 2.33
C LEU A 254 -22.55 3.33 2.77
N GLY A 255 -21.32 3.79 2.54
CA GLY A 255 -20.94 5.14 2.94
C GLY A 255 -21.53 6.25 2.07
N LEU A 256 -22.03 5.97 0.87
CA LEU A 256 -22.79 6.94 0.07
C LEU A 256 -24.22 7.11 0.57
N TYR A 257 -24.86 6.03 1.03
CA TYR A 257 -26.27 6.04 1.42
C TYR A 257 -26.50 6.12 2.94
N SER A 258 -25.57 5.60 3.74
CA SER A 258 -25.62 5.58 5.20
C SER A 258 -24.21 5.70 5.82
N PRO A 259 -23.60 6.90 5.76
CA PRO A 259 -22.22 7.12 6.24
C PRO A 259 -21.98 6.65 7.68
N LEU A 260 -22.93 6.85 8.58
CA LEU A 260 -22.81 6.46 9.99
C LEU A 260 -22.81 4.94 10.20
N ALA A 261 -23.44 4.17 9.32
CA ALA A 261 -23.52 2.70 9.42
C ALA A 261 -22.22 1.99 8.99
N VAL A 262 -21.29 2.71 8.33
CA VAL A 262 -20.01 2.13 7.88
C VAL A 262 -19.19 1.59 9.05
N GLY A 263 -19.20 2.29 10.19
CA GLY A 263 -18.50 1.87 11.39
C GLY A 263 -18.99 0.52 11.91
N ASP A 264 -20.29 0.37 12.10
CA ASP A 264 -20.91 -0.86 12.61
C ASP A 264 -20.70 -2.04 11.65
N TYR A 265 -20.86 -1.78 10.35
CA TYR A 265 -20.63 -2.77 9.29
C TYR A 265 -19.18 -3.28 9.30
N THR A 266 -18.21 -2.35 9.32
CA THR A 266 -16.79 -2.71 9.26
C THR A 266 -16.31 -3.40 10.53
N VAL A 267 -16.84 -3.05 11.71
CA VAL A 267 -16.57 -3.79 12.96
C VAL A 267 -17.08 -5.22 12.85
N SER A 268 -18.33 -5.41 12.38
CA SER A 268 -18.94 -6.73 12.22
C SER A 268 -18.15 -7.60 11.24
N LEU A 269 -17.73 -7.03 10.10
CA LEU A 269 -16.90 -7.73 9.10
C LEU A 269 -15.54 -8.16 9.64
N THR A 270 -15.00 -7.46 10.64
CA THR A 270 -13.72 -7.82 11.27
C THR A 270 -13.83 -9.06 12.15
N LEU A 271 -15.02 -9.29 12.72
CA LEU A 271 -15.27 -10.35 13.69
C LEU A 271 -15.79 -11.64 13.03
N ALA A 272 -16.26 -11.56 11.80
CA ALA A 272 -16.75 -12.68 10.99
C ALA A 272 -15.61 -13.44 10.30
#